data_AF-A0A345R8A0-F1
#
_entry.id   AF-A0A345R8A0-F1
#
_cell.length_a   1.000
_cell.length_b   1.000
_cell.length_c   1.000
_cell.angle_alpha   90.00
_cell.angle_beta   90.00
_cell.angle_gamma   90.00
#
_symmetry.space_group_name_H-M   'P 1'
#
loop_
_entity.id
_entity.type
_entity.pdbx_description
1 polymer ?
#
loop_
_entity_poly.entity_id
_entity_poly.type
_entity_poly.pdbx_seq_one_letter_code
_entity_poly.pdbx_strand_id
1 'polypeptide(L)'
;MFRSPEQAEFNQFVANHISNPDAPLLIEGATGLGKTRAYLAAVFQTDKRVAICLATNALIEQILNSSDLPWAQELAPDKTVAVFRSRRYFEDDREAYEAQREAAQIADILICTASSVIFDQRLSGSYNGVTNRDVIVFDEADQIPGLAALASDLSIDRKTLRDLNCAASTALEVAGKLLSLPQLDSEIRAKAKIIAEIASEPEVWYKRVGMTEEGGVSVIHRLPGRLLKKISNRPSTIFISATLSINGQFNDFKRAMGIGDSSSLSRIIEPKHHGHLSFSFFTDDPVDSDEWLATVVEQIEASDTPVLVATPSHKLATELGDRISGSTVRQRDETMTDAVGRMGDRDIVIGAGAWAGMDTPVQWATVIIPRVPFTGPNELFDTWTDEDAFRIGDPMTSYFDSKNAATRRLKQVFGRGLRHPDARCAIVICDPRISQLGDVAPVRFREGWFEGRRVEVVQSKAERNPALRRDALRHHGTDCQTCGHQPLILREVEVHHLNPIAEAKGMIATSMDDVAVLCRICHARAHKDGNNVIPLERLREIAKAKSRTEAQQLISF
;
A
#
# COMPACT_ATOMS: atom_id res chain seq x y z
N MET A 1 -30.18 5.36 -9.16
CA MET A 1 -30.32 5.83 -7.76
C MET A 1 -29.22 5.18 -6.92
N PHE A 2 -28.64 5.90 -5.94
CA PHE A 2 -27.65 5.32 -5.01
C PHE A 2 -28.32 4.34 -4.05
N ARG A 3 -27.56 3.31 -3.64
CA ARG A 3 -28.03 2.17 -2.82
C ARG A 3 -27.94 2.44 -1.32
N SER A 4 -27.18 3.45 -0.89
CA SER A 4 -27.10 3.87 0.52
C SER A 4 -26.76 5.37 0.66
N PRO A 5 -27.02 5.98 1.83
CA PRO A 5 -26.58 7.34 2.13
C PRO A 5 -25.06 7.51 2.01
N GLU A 6 -24.27 6.54 2.45
CA GLU A 6 -22.80 6.60 2.40
C GLU A 6 -22.28 6.47 0.96
N GLN A 7 -22.99 5.77 0.08
CA GLN A 7 -22.68 5.76 -1.36
C GLN A 7 -22.96 7.14 -2.00
N ALA A 8 -24.05 7.81 -1.61
CA ALA A 8 -24.36 9.17 -2.05
C ALA A 8 -23.35 10.19 -1.49
N GLU A 9 -22.95 10.03 -0.23
CA GLU A 9 -21.88 10.81 0.41
C GLU A 9 -20.56 10.64 -0.35
N PHE A 10 -20.17 9.40 -0.67
CA PHE A 10 -18.97 9.11 -1.45
C PHE A 10 -19.01 9.83 -2.82
N ASN A 11 -20.13 9.75 -3.53
CA ASN A 11 -20.33 10.48 -4.79
C ASN A 11 -20.18 12.00 -4.59
N GLN A 12 -20.80 12.57 -3.56
CA GLN A 12 -20.76 14.00 -3.28
C GLN A 12 -19.33 14.50 -3.05
N PHE A 13 -18.50 13.75 -2.32
CA PHE A 13 -17.09 14.12 -2.11
C PHE A 13 -16.28 14.09 -3.41
N VAL A 14 -16.47 13.05 -4.22
CA VAL A 14 -15.81 12.95 -5.53
C VAL A 14 -16.26 14.10 -6.45
N ALA A 15 -17.56 14.38 -6.54
CA ALA A 15 -18.11 15.44 -7.37
C ALA A 15 -17.63 16.83 -6.93
N ASN A 16 -17.66 17.13 -5.63
CA ASN A 16 -17.18 18.40 -5.08
C ASN A 16 -15.71 18.63 -5.39
N HIS A 17 -14.88 17.58 -5.28
CA HIS A 17 -13.46 17.67 -5.58
C HIS A 17 -13.20 17.84 -7.09
N ILE A 18 -13.96 17.15 -7.95
CA ILE A 18 -13.89 17.35 -9.41
C ILE A 18 -14.16 18.83 -9.77
N SER A 19 -15.14 19.46 -9.13
CA SER A 19 -15.47 20.87 -9.38
C SER A 19 -14.46 21.83 -8.78
N ASN A 20 -13.91 21.53 -7.60
CA ASN A 20 -13.03 22.44 -6.84
C ASN A 20 -11.80 21.69 -6.29
N PRO A 21 -10.83 21.34 -7.14
CA PRO A 21 -9.64 20.61 -6.71
C PRO A 21 -8.65 21.53 -5.97
N ASP A 22 -8.25 21.15 -4.75
CA ASP A 22 -7.27 21.84 -3.90
C ASP A 22 -5.91 21.13 -3.87
N ALA A 23 -5.92 19.82 -3.67
CA ALA A 23 -4.78 18.91 -3.66
C ALA A 23 -5.28 17.49 -4.01
N PRO A 24 -4.43 16.49 -4.31
CA PRO A 24 -4.90 15.16 -4.67
C PRO A 24 -5.89 14.58 -3.64
N LEU A 25 -7.05 14.10 -4.07
CA LEU A 25 -8.05 13.49 -3.21
C LEU A 25 -7.67 12.05 -2.88
N LEU A 26 -7.60 11.70 -1.60
CA LEU A 26 -7.51 10.30 -1.15
C LEU A 26 -8.82 9.93 -0.46
N ILE A 27 -9.61 9.06 -1.10
CA ILE A 27 -10.89 8.62 -0.56
C ILE A 27 -10.93 7.10 -0.44
N GLU A 28 -11.05 6.63 0.80
CA GLU A 28 -11.24 5.22 1.11
C GLU A 28 -12.71 4.94 1.33
N GLY A 29 -13.25 3.94 0.63
CA GLY A 29 -14.61 3.47 0.85
C GLY A 29 -14.59 1.98 1.13
N ALA A 30 -15.12 1.55 2.28
CA ALA A 30 -15.07 0.14 2.65
C ALA A 30 -15.62 -0.80 1.56
N THR A 31 -15.18 -2.06 1.55
CA THR A 31 -15.75 -3.07 0.66
C THR A 31 -17.27 -3.17 0.87
N GLY A 32 -18.00 -3.30 -0.23
CA GLY A 32 -19.47 -3.34 -0.21
C GLY A 32 -20.16 -1.97 -0.29
N LEU A 33 -19.45 -0.85 -0.10
CA LEU A 33 -20.02 0.51 -0.23
C LEU A 33 -20.54 0.83 -1.65
N GLY A 34 -20.05 0.10 -2.67
CA GLY A 34 -20.35 0.38 -4.07
C GLY A 34 -19.64 1.64 -4.58
N LYS A 35 -18.33 1.75 -4.30
CA LYS A 35 -17.45 2.85 -4.73
C LYS A 35 -17.53 3.11 -6.22
N THR A 36 -17.48 2.06 -7.03
CA THR A 36 -17.48 2.12 -8.50
C THR A 36 -18.69 2.88 -9.03
N ARG A 37 -19.89 2.46 -8.65
CA ARG A 37 -21.14 3.20 -8.94
C ARG A 37 -21.09 4.65 -8.46
N ALA A 38 -20.58 4.92 -7.26
CA ALA A 38 -20.54 6.27 -6.68
C ALA A 38 -19.64 7.21 -7.48
N TYR A 39 -18.39 6.83 -7.77
CA TYR A 39 -17.47 7.70 -8.51
C TYR A 39 -17.84 7.77 -9.99
N LEU A 40 -18.33 6.68 -10.61
CA LEU A 40 -18.75 6.71 -12.00
C LEU A 40 -19.88 7.72 -12.21
N ALA A 41 -20.85 7.82 -11.29
CA ALA A 41 -21.86 8.87 -11.36
C ALA A 41 -21.25 10.29 -11.39
N ALA A 42 -20.27 10.57 -10.54
CA ALA A 42 -19.59 11.87 -10.53
C ALA A 42 -18.80 12.12 -11.84
N VAL A 43 -18.14 11.08 -12.36
CA VAL A 43 -17.38 11.13 -13.63
C VAL A 43 -18.31 11.36 -14.84
N PHE A 44 -19.50 10.75 -14.86
CA PHE A 44 -20.45 10.94 -15.95
C PHE A 44 -21.20 12.27 -15.86
N GLN A 45 -21.45 12.80 -14.65
CA GLN A 45 -22.19 14.05 -14.48
C GLN A 45 -21.36 15.34 -14.60
N THR A 46 -20.03 15.28 -14.55
CA THR A 46 -19.16 16.46 -14.69
C THR A 46 -19.07 16.97 -16.14
N ASP A 47 -18.73 18.24 -16.35
CA ASP A 47 -18.38 18.78 -17.67
C ASP A 47 -16.91 18.51 -18.07
N LYS A 48 -16.11 17.98 -17.14
CA LYS A 48 -14.68 17.72 -17.31
C LYS A 48 -14.39 16.45 -18.12
N ARG A 49 -13.28 16.46 -18.85
CA ARG A 49 -12.70 15.25 -19.47
C ARG A 49 -11.93 14.47 -18.42
N VAL A 50 -12.29 13.20 -18.25
CA VAL A 50 -11.78 12.36 -17.15
C VAL A 50 -11.00 11.18 -17.70
N ALA A 51 -9.98 10.74 -16.98
CA ALA A 51 -9.44 9.39 -17.10
C ALA A 51 -9.69 8.56 -15.85
N ILE A 52 -10.03 7.29 -16.04
CA ILE A 52 -10.11 6.25 -15.03
C ILE A 52 -8.93 5.30 -15.26
N CYS A 53 -8.01 5.28 -14.31
CA CYS A 53 -6.76 4.55 -14.35
C CYS A 53 -6.82 3.37 -13.38
N LEU A 54 -6.60 2.17 -13.91
CA LEU A 54 -6.61 0.93 -13.13
C LEU A 54 -5.23 0.28 -13.11
N ALA A 55 -4.97 -0.57 -12.12
CA ALA A 55 -3.70 -1.29 -12.04
C ALA A 55 -3.50 -2.23 -13.24
N THR A 56 -4.52 -3.01 -13.63
CA THR A 56 -4.38 -4.08 -14.63
C THR A 56 -5.50 -4.04 -15.67
N ASN A 57 -5.29 -4.71 -16.82
CA ASN A 57 -6.34 -4.88 -17.83
C ASN A 57 -7.50 -5.76 -17.31
N ALA A 58 -7.23 -6.72 -16.42
CA ALA A 58 -8.28 -7.52 -15.78
C ALA A 58 -9.27 -6.65 -14.98
N LEU A 59 -8.78 -5.64 -14.25
CA LEU A 59 -9.66 -4.68 -13.58
C LEU A 59 -10.44 -3.83 -14.58
N ILE A 60 -9.88 -3.55 -15.76
CA ILE A 60 -10.61 -2.81 -16.80
C ILE A 60 -11.75 -3.67 -17.32
N GLU A 61 -11.50 -4.94 -17.63
CA GLU A 61 -12.56 -5.89 -17.99
C GLU A 61 -13.63 -6.00 -16.89
N GLN A 62 -13.24 -5.96 -15.60
CA GLN A 62 -14.20 -5.96 -14.49
C GLN A 62 -15.13 -4.74 -14.54
N ILE A 63 -14.61 -3.54 -14.81
CA ILE A 63 -15.45 -2.33 -14.96
C ILE A 63 -16.35 -2.45 -16.20
N LEU A 64 -15.80 -2.89 -17.33
CA LEU A 64 -16.53 -3.01 -18.60
C LEU A 64 -17.69 -4.01 -18.52
N ASN A 65 -17.48 -5.12 -17.80
CA ASN A 65 -18.50 -6.15 -17.60
C ASN A 65 -19.41 -5.86 -16.38
N SER A 66 -19.20 -4.76 -15.66
CA SER A 66 -20.03 -4.39 -14.52
C SER A 66 -21.37 -3.79 -14.97
N SER A 67 -22.40 -3.94 -14.14
CA SER A 67 -23.67 -3.21 -14.31
C SER A 67 -23.56 -1.70 -13.95
N ASP A 68 -22.42 -1.26 -13.43
CA ASP A 68 -22.24 0.12 -12.98
C ASP A 68 -21.87 1.06 -14.12
N LEU A 69 -21.09 0.60 -15.11
CA LEU A 69 -20.71 1.42 -16.27
C LEU A 69 -21.92 1.71 -17.19
N PRO A 70 -22.73 0.73 -17.63
CA PRO A 70 -23.93 1.01 -18.42
C PRO A 70 -24.91 1.93 -17.70
N TRP A 71 -25.12 1.70 -16.40
CA TRP A 71 -25.94 2.58 -15.57
C TRP A 71 -25.39 4.02 -15.50
N ALA A 72 -24.07 4.20 -15.44
CA ALA A 72 -23.47 5.52 -15.44
C ALA A 72 -23.58 6.22 -16.80
N GLN A 73 -23.50 5.47 -17.91
CA GLN A 73 -23.72 5.99 -19.27
C GLN A 73 -25.15 6.52 -19.45
N GLU A 74 -26.15 5.89 -18.83
CA GLU A 74 -27.53 6.41 -18.83
C GLU A 74 -27.66 7.80 -18.18
N LEU A 75 -26.75 8.18 -17.28
CA LEU A 75 -26.76 9.51 -16.65
C LEU A 75 -26.28 10.62 -17.60
N ALA A 76 -25.49 10.28 -18.61
CA ALA A 76 -24.99 11.21 -19.62
C ALA A 76 -24.76 10.48 -20.96
N PRO A 77 -25.83 10.21 -21.73
CA PRO A 77 -25.76 9.39 -22.94
C PRO A 77 -24.87 9.95 -24.05
N ASP A 78 -24.65 11.26 -24.06
CA ASP A 78 -23.84 11.95 -25.06
C ASP A 78 -22.33 11.82 -24.80
N LYS A 79 -21.91 11.35 -23.62
CA LYS A 79 -20.49 11.22 -23.29
C LYS A 79 -19.87 10.00 -23.95
N THR A 80 -18.75 10.24 -24.61
CA THR A 80 -17.95 9.20 -25.24
C THR A 80 -17.00 8.53 -24.24
N VAL A 81 -16.95 7.19 -24.28
CA VAL A 81 -16.05 6.37 -23.47
C VAL A 81 -15.10 5.62 -24.39
N ALA A 82 -13.79 5.71 -24.14
CA ALA A 82 -12.78 4.94 -24.85
C ALA A 82 -11.91 4.14 -23.88
N VAL A 83 -11.54 2.93 -24.29
CA VAL A 83 -10.62 2.06 -23.56
C VAL A 83 -9.28 2.06 -24.30
N PHE A 84 -8.19 2.16 -23.56
CA PHE A 84 -6.84 2.11 -24.12
C PHE A 84 -6.06 0.89 -23.60
N ARG A 85 -5.55 0.09 -24.55
CA ARG A 85 -4.65 -1.04 -24.38
C ARG A 85 -3.32 -0.76 -25.08
N SER A 86 -2.23 -1.26 -24.52
CA SER A 86 -0.89 -1.12 -25.12
C SER A 86 -0.77 -1.90 -26.43
N ARG A 87 0.22 -1.55 -27.24
CA ARG A 87 0.46 -2.11 -28.57
C ARG A 87 0.52 -3.64 -28.58
N ARG A 88 1.03 -4.27 -27.52
CA ARG A 88 1.12 -5.74 -27.41
C ARG A 88 -0.23 -6.48 -27.54
N TYR A 89 -1.34 -5.79 -27.34
CA TYR A 89 -2.69 -6.35 -27.49
C TYR A 89 -3.20 -6.32 -28.93
N PHE A 90 -2.45 -5.72 -29.85
CA PHE A 90 -2.84 -5.52 -31.25
C PHE A 90 -1.92 -6.25 -32.22
N GLU A 91 -1.05 -7.15 -31.75
CA GLU A 91 -0.12 -7.95 -32.57
C GLU A 91 0.44 -7.15 -33.78
N ASP A 92 0.04 -7.53 -35.00
CA ASP A 92 0.42 -6.87 -36.26
C ASP A 92 -0.64 -5.90 -36.81
N ASP A 93 -1.79 -5.75 -36.14
CA ASP A 93 -2.87 -4.82 -36.49
C ASP A 93 -2.58 -3.39 -35.99
N ARG A 94 -1.63 -2.76 -36.68
CA ARG A 94 -1.21 -1.39 -36.41
C ARG A 94 -2.34 -0.38 -36.60
N GLU A 95 -3.24 -0.62 -37.56
CA GLU A 95 -4.34 0.29 -37.88
C GLU A 95 -5.36 0.33 -36.74
N ALA A 96 -5.74 -0.84 -36.20
CA ALA A 96 -6.62 -0.91 -35.03
C ALA A 96 -6.01 -0.25 -33.78
N TYR A 97 -4.71 -0.44 -33.55
CA TYR A 97 -4.01 0.23 -32.45
C TYR A 97 -4.03 1.76 -32.60
N GLU A 98 -3.75 2.28 -33.80
CA GLU A 98 -3.76 3.71 -34.09
C GLU A 98 -5.17 4.30 -33.97
N ALA A 99 -6.20 3.60 -34.47
CA ALA A 99 -7.60 4.00 -34.34
C ALA A 99 -8.07 4.06 -32.87
N GLN A 100 -7.74 3.06 -32.05
CA GLN A 100 -8.01 3.08 -30.61
C GLN A 100 -7.32 4.29 -29.95
N ARG A 101 -6.06 4.56 -30.32
CA ARG A 101 -5.29 5.66 -29.74
C ARG A 101 -5.94 7.01 -30.05
N GLU A 102 -6.41 7.23 -31.27
CA GLU A 102 -7.12 8.45 -31.66
C GLU A 102 -8.44 8.59 -30.89
N ALA A 103 -9.24 7.51 -30.81
CA ALA A 103 -10.47 7.49 -30.00
C ALA A 103 -10.19 7.81 -28.52
N ALA A 104 -9.13 7.22 -27.96
CA ALA A 104 -8.68 7.48 -26.60
C ALA A 104 -8.27 8.94 -26.37
N GLN A 105 -7.71 9.62 -27.37
CA GLN A 105 -7.30 11.02 -27.24
C GLN A 105 -8.46 12.00 -27.29
N ILE A 106 -9.58 11.67 -27.95
CA ILE A 106 -10.73 12.57 -28.11
C ILE A 106 -11.90 12.28 -27.17
N ALA A 107 -12.02 11.06 -26.64
CA ALA A 107 -13.15 10.67 -25.79
C ALA A 107 -13.34 11.58 -24.57
N ASP A 108 -14.53 11.68 -24.00
CA ASP A 108 -14.81 12.42 -22.75
C ASP A 108 -14.25 11.67 -21.55
N ILE A 109 -14.39 10.34 -21.55
CA ILE A 109 -13.93 9.44 -20.50
C ILE A 109 -12.95 8.42 -21.11
N LEU A 110 -11.72 8.42 -20.61
CA LEU A 110 -10.70 7.43 -20.97
C LEU A 110 -10.55 6.39 -19.87
N ILE A 111 -10.58 5.10 -20.21
CA ILE A 111 -10.24 4.02 -19.29
C ILE A 111 -8.91 3.40 -19.73
N CYS A 112 -7.91 3.41 -18.85
CA CYS A 112 -6.57 2.93 -19.17
C CYS A 112 -5.84 2.35 -17.96
N THR A 113 -4.65 1.77 -18.16
CA THR A 113 -3.83 1.26 -17.05
C THR A 113 -2.94 2.33 -16.45
N ALA A 114 -2.53 2.18 -15.19
CA ALA A 114 -1.55 3.03 -14.53
C ALA A 114 -0.20 3.05 -15.29
N SER A 115 0.21 1.93 -15.91
CA SER A 115 1.40 1.87 -16.78
C SER A 115 1.30 2.86 -17.94
N SER A 116 0.12 3.00 -18.56
CA SER A 116 -0.06 3.92 -19.68
C SER A 116 0.10 5.39 -19.26
N VAL A 117 -0.23 5.73 -18.01
CA VAL A 117 -0.02 7.07 -17.44
C VAL A 117 1.47 7.37 -17.30
N ILE A 118 2.28 6.39 -16.88
CA ILE A 118 3.74 6.53 -16.80
C ILE A 118 4.31 6.93 -18.16
N PHE A 119 3.85 6.28 -19.23
CA PHE A 119 4.31 6.54 -20.60
C PHE A 119 3.83 7.89 -21.12
N ASP A 120 2.54 8.16 -21.01
CA ASP A 120 1.93 9.40 -21.49
C ASP A 120 2.49 10.64 -20.77
N GLN A 121 2.87 10.52 -19.49
CA GLN A 121 3.58 11.57 -18.76
C GLN A 121 4.93 11.95 -19.39
N ARG A 122 5.69 10.99 -19.91
CA ARG A 122 6.98 11.26 -20.60
C ARG A 122 6.79 11.70 -22.04
N LEU A 123 5.61 11.43 -22.61
CA LEU A 123 5.23 11.83 -23.95
C LEU A 123 4.34 13.08 -24.00
N SER A 124 4.09 13.72 -22.85
CA SER A 124 3.32 14.96 -22.75
C SER A 124 1.94 14.85 -23.41
N GLY A 125 1.23 13.75 -23.18
CA GLY A 125 -0.14 13.59 -23.69
C GLY A 125 -0.26 13.01 -25.09
N SER A 126 0.85 12.78 -25.81
CA SER A 126 0.79 12.28 -27.18
C SER A 126 0.62 10.76 -27.29
N TYR A 127 0.57 10.03 -26.16
CA TYR A 127 0.40 8.58 -26.16
C TYR A 127 -1.09 8.23 -26.20
N ASN A 128 -1.77 8.22 -25.07
CA ASN A 128 -3.22 8.01 -24.99
C ASN A 128 -3.96 9.27 -24.51
N GLY A 129 -3.25 10.36 -24.21
CA GLY A 129 -3.85 11.62 -23.79
C GLY A 129 -4.34 11.65 -22.35
N VAL A 130 -4.00 10.66 -21.51
CA VAL A 130 -4.41 10.64 -20.10
C VAL A 130 -3.90 11.86 -19.33
N THR A 131 -2.72 12.36 -19.65
CA THR A 131 -2.16 13.55 -18.99
C THR A 131 -2.80 14.86 -19.45
N ASN A 132 -3.51 14.86 -20.59
CA ASN A 132 -4.28 16.00 -21.08
C ASN A 132 -5.69 16.08 -20.47
N ARG A 133 -6.07 15.11 -19.63
CA ARG A 133 -7.37 15.09 -18.95
C ARG A 133 -7.42 16.15 -17.86
N ASP A 134 -8.61 16.71 -17.66
CA ASP A 134 -8.87 17.66 -16.58
C ASP A 134 -8.74 16.95 -15.22
N VAL A 135 -9.26 15.71 -15.13
CA VAL A 135 -9.29 14.89 -13.92
C VAL A 135 -8.72 13.50 -14.20
N ILE A 136 -7.94 12.96 -13.26
CA ILE A 136 -7.39 11.61 -13.33
C ILE A 136 -7.81 10.85 -12.06
N VAL A 137 -8.61 9.80 -12.22
CA VAL A 137 -9.09 8.93 -11.15
C VAL A 137 -8.32 7.63 -11.18
N PHE A 138 -7.61 7.31 -10.11
CA PHE A 138 -7.02 5.99 -9.89
C PHE A 138 -7.95 5.15 -9.02
N ASP A 139 -8.52 4.10 -9.59
CA ASP A 139 -9.36 3.12 -8.87
C ASP A 139 -8.54 1.88 -8.50
N GLU A 140 -8.94 1.21 -7.42
CA GLU A 140 -8.12 0.18 -6.74
C GLU A 140 -6.67 0.63 -6.49
N ALA A 141 -6.53 1.91 -6.10
CA ALA A 141 -5.26 2.61 -6.06
C ALA A 141 -4.22 1.99 -5.10
N ASP A 142 -4.64 1.23 -4.10
CA ASP A 142 -3.74 0.53 -3.17
C ASP A 142 -2.85 -0.52 -3.85
N GLN A 143 -3.20 -0.98 -5.05
CA GLN A 143 -2.39 -1.90 -5.84
C GLN A 143 -1.22 -1.21 -6.57
N ILE A 144 -1.34 0.10 -6.85
CA ILE A 144 -0.40 0.85 -7.70
C ILE A 144 1.02 0.88 -7.12
N PRO A 145 1.27 1.13 -5.82
CA PRO A 145 2.62 1.28 -5.31
C PRO A 145 3.56 0.10 -5.59
N GLY A 146 3.04 -1.12 -5.56
CA GLY A 146 3.82 -2.36 -5.68
C GLY A 146 3.51 -3.18 -6.94
N LEU A 147 2.85 -2.61 -7.94
CA LEU A 147 2.42 -3.37 -9.11
C LEU A 147 3.62 -3.76 -9.98
N ALA A 148 3.92 -5.06 -10.06
CA ALA A 148 5.01 -5.63 -10.86
C ALA A 148 4.95 -5.21 -12.34
N ALA A 149 3.74 -5.10 -12.91
CA ALA A 149 3.53 -4.68 -14.29
C ALA A 149 4.16 -3.31 -14.59
N LEU A 150 4.13 -2.37 -13.63
CA LEU A 150 4.76 -1.05 -13.79
C LEU A 150 6.27 -1.14 -13.89
N ALA A 151 6.88 -2.16 -13.27
CA ALA A 151 8.32 -2.40 -13.35
C ALA A 151 8.69 -3.20 -14.61
N SER A 152 7.94 -4.27 -14.91
CA SER A 152 8.22 -5.13 -16.08
C SER A 152 7.99 -4.43 -17.41
N ASP A 153 7.07 -3.46 -17.48
CA ASP A 153 6.81 -2.68 -18.70
C ASP A 153 7.98 -1.75 -19.08
N LEU A 154 9.00 -1.58 -18.22
CA LEU A 154 10.12 -0.64 -18.42
C LEU A 154 11.38 -1.28 -19.03
N SER A 155 11.28 -2.49 -19.56
CA SER A 155 12.36 -3.15 -20.29
C SER A 155 12.24 -2.99 -21.81
N ILE A 156 13.38 -2.98 -22.49
CA ILE A 156 13.51 -3.09 -23.93
C ILE A 156 14.38 -4.31 -24.22
N ASP A 157 13.79 -5.33 -24.85
CA ASP A 157 14.48 -6.59 -25.10
C ASP A 157 15.57 -6.47 -26.18
N ARG A 158 16.44 -7.48 -26.22
CA ARG A 158 17.55 -7.53 -27.19
C ARG A 158 17.07 -7.55 -28.63
N LYS A 159 15.94 -8.22 -28.92
CA LYS A 159 15.39 -8.34 -30.28
C LYS A 159 15.02 -6.95 -30.81
N THR A 160 14.26 -6.19 -30.03
CA THR A 160 13.86 -4.81 -30.32
C THR A 160 15.06 -3.91 -30.55
N LEU A 161 16.10 -4.01 -29.71
CA LEU A 161 17.33 -3.23 -29.89
C LEU A 161 18.07 -3.59 -31.19
N ARG A 162 18.09 -4.89 -31.58
CA ARG A 162 18.68 -5.34 -32.85
C ARG A 162 17.88 -4.85 -34.06
N ASP A 163 16.55 -4.95 -34.01
CA ASP A 163 15.66 -4.52 -35.09
C ASP A 163 15.78 -3.00 -35.33
N LEU A 164 16.09 -2.23 -34.29
CA LEU A 164 16.34 -0.78 -34.35
C LEU A 164 17.80 -0.41 -34.62
N ASN A 165 18.69 -1.37 -34.90
CA ASN A 165 20.13 -1.19 -35.08
C ASN A 165 20.81 -0.43 -33.92
N CYS A 166 20.31 -0.61 -32.70
CA CYS A 166 20.80 0.05 -31.50
C CYS A 166 21.81 -0.83 -30.77
N ALA A 167 23.08 -0.80 -31.19
CA ALA A 167 24.18 -1.42 -30.45
C ALA A 167 24.80 -0.43 -29.45
N ALA A 168 24.78 -0.75 -28.15
CA ALA A 168 25.39 0.10 -27.12
C ALA A 168 25.84 -0.73 -25.90
N SER A 169 26.75 -0.17 -25.11
CA SER A 169 27.39 -0.86 -23.98
C SER A 169 26.78 -0.49 -22.64
N THR A 170 26.14 0.68 -22.57
CA THR A 170 25.46 1.18 -21.36
C THR A 170 24.02 1.57 -21.63
N ALA A 171 23.20 1.55 -20.58
CA ALA A 171 21.79 1.90 -20.71
C ALA A 171 21.56 3.37 -21.14
N LEU A 172 22.45 4.27 -20.72
CA LEU A 172 22.40 5.68 -21.11
C LEU A 172 22.69 5.86 -22.61
N GLU A 173 23.66 5.12 -23.15
CA GLU A 173 23.95 5.09 -24.59
C GLU A 173 22.79 4.52 -25.40
N VAL A 174 22.16 3.43 -24.93
CA VAL A 174 20.96 2.85 -25.55
C VAL A 174 19.86 3.90 -25.61
N ALA A 175 19.55 4.55 -24.48
CA ALA A 175 18.51 5.57 -24.42
C ALA A 175 18.80 6.76 -25.35
N GLY A 176 20.04 7.27 -25.35
CA GLY A 176 20.46 8.37 -26.23
C GLY A 176 20.31 8.02 -27.71
N LYS A 177 20.73 6.83 -28.12
CA LYS A 177 20.59 6.36 -29.51
C LYS A 177 19.12 6.22 -29.91
N LEU A 178 18.30 5.57 -29.09
CA LEU A 178 16.87 5.43 -29.36
C LEU A 178 16.19 6.81 -29.50
N LEU A 179 16.48 7.74 -28.59
CA LEU A 179 15.89 9.08 -28.63
C LEU A 179 16.33 9.91 -29.85
N SER A 180 17.48 9.60 -30.44
CA SER A 180 17.96 10.22 -31.69
C SER A 180 17.25 9.72 -32.96
N LEU A 181 16.52 8.60 -32.88
CA LEU A 181 15.80 8.05 -34.03
C LEU A 181 14.60 8.94 -34.40
N PRO A 182 14.48 9.35 -35.68
CA PRO A 182 13.42 10.26 -36.12
C PRO A 182 12.05 9.58 -36.05
N GLN A 183 11.95 8.31 -36.43
CA GLN A 183 10.76 7.49 -36.27
C GLN A 183 11.03 6.42 -35.22
N LEU A 184 10.31 6.51 -34.10
CA LEU A 184 10.37 5.54 -33.02
C LEU A 184 8.96 5.35 -32.48
N ASP A 185 8.59 4.10 -32.24
CA ASP A 185 7.34 3.75 -31.58
C ASP A 185 7.19 4.54 -30.26
N SER A 186 5.97 4.98 -29.96
CA SER A 186 5.69 5.80 -28.79
C SER A 186 6.07 5.10 -27.49
N GLU A 187 5.78 3.80 -27.35
CA GLU A 187 6.12 3.07 -26.13
C GLU A 187 7.64 2.95 -25.97
N ILE A 188 8.36 2.62 -27.04
CA ILE A 188 9.83 2.55 -27.00
C ILE A 188 10.44 3.93 -26.68
N ARG A 189 9.89 5.00 -27.26
CA ARG A 189 10.30 6.38 -26.96
C ARG A 189 10.05 6.74 -25.50
N ALA A 190 8.91 6.35 -24.94
CA ALA A 190 8.59 6.58 -23.53
C ALA A 190 9.56 5.82 -22.61
N LYS A 191 9.81 4.54 -22.89
CA LYS A 191 10.79 3.73 -22.16
C LYS A 191 12.18 4.34 -22.22
N ALA A 192 12.65 4.73 -23.40
CA ALA A 192 13.96 5.37 -23.58
C ALA A 192 14.07 6.68 -22.77
N LYS A 193 13.02 7.50 -22.70
CA LYS A 193 12.99 8.69 -21.83
C LYS A 193 13.11 8.33 -20.35
N ILE A 194 12.40 7.31 -19.89
CA ILE A 194 12.46 6.85 -18.48
C ILE A 194 13.85 6.31 -18.14
N ILE A 195 14.44 5.52 -19.05
CA ILE A 195 15.80 4.99 -18.93
C ILE A 195 16.80 6.14 -18.83
N ALA A 196 16.72 7.14 -19.71
CA ALA A 196 17.59 8.32 -19.68
C ALA A 196 17.40 9.13 -18.37
N GLU A 197 16.16 9.37 -17.95
CA GLU A 197 15.82 10.08 -16.70
C GLU A 197 16.51 9.40 -15.51
N ILE A 198 16.26 8.11 -15.31
CA ILE A 198 16.79 7.37 -14.16
C ILE A 198 18.31 7.19 -14.24
N ALA A 199 18.87 6.93 -15.43
CA ALA A 199 20.32 6.78 -15.59
C ALA A 199 21.09 8.10 -15.37
N SER A 200 20.43 9.25 -15.50
CA SER A 200 21.02 10.58 -15.25
C SER A 200 20.94 11.05 -13.79
N GLU A 201 20.10 10.38 -12.98
CA GLU A 201 19.95 10.70 -11.57
C GLU A 201 20.95 9.90 -10.70
N PRO A 202 21.31 10.39 -9.50
CA PRO A 202 22.12 9.63 -8.57
C PRO A 202 21.47 8.28 -8.25
N GLU A 203 22.28 7.22 -8.17
CA GLU A 203 21.78 5.91 -7.73
C GLU A 203 21.19 6.02 -6.32
N VAL A 204 19.94 5.58 -6.18
CA VAL A 204 19.22 5.49 -4.91
C VAL A 204 18.72 4.07 -4.75
N TRP A 205 18.59 3.62 -3.50
CA TRP A 205 18.29 2.22 -3.15
C TRP A 205 17.06 1.62 -3.85
N TYR A 206 16.12 2.46 -4.32
CA TYR A 206 14.85 2.03 -4.91
C TYR A 206 14.79 2.09 -6.44
N LYS A 207 15.82 2.56 -7.15
CA LYS A 207 15.82 2.53 -8.63
C LYS A 207 17.22 2.37 -9.20
N ARG A 208 17.32 1.59 -10.27
CA ARG A 208 18.53 1.38 -11.05
C ARG A 208 18.18 1.12 -12.51
N VAL A 209 19.13 1.39 -13.40
CA VAL A 209 19.05 1.01 -14.80
C VAL A 209 20.29 0.22 -15.14
N GLY A 210 20.12 -0.88 -15.89
CA GLY A 210 21.23 -1.72 -16.31
C GLY A 210 20.94 -2.43 -17.63
N MET A 211 22.01 -2.98 -18.20
CA MET A 211 21.91 -3.96 -19.27
C MET A 211 21.43 -5.29 -18.65
N THR A 212 20.56 -6.02 -19.34
CA THR A 212 20.18 -7.38 -18.93
C THR A 212 21.22 -8.39 -19.42
N GLU A 213 21.28 -9.56 -18.79
CA GLU A 213 22.17 -10.66 -19.22
C GLU A 213 21.91 -11.08 -20.67
N GLU A 214 20.65 -11.02 -21.11
CA GLU A 214 20.23 -11.31 -22.47
C GLU A 214 20.65 -10.24 -23.49
N GLY A 215 21.21 -9.11 -23.04
CA GLY A 215 21.65 -7.99 -23.88
C GLY A 215 20.57 -6.96 -24.19
N GLY A 216 19.49 -6.95 -23.42
CA GLY A 216 18.48 -5.89 -23.42
C GLY A 216 18.84 -4.77 -22.43
N VAL A 217 17.90 -3.86 -22.20
CA VAL A 217 18.01 -2.82 -21.17
C VAL A 217 16.77 -2.84 -20.29
N SER A 218 16.96 -2.67 -18.98
CA SER A 218 15.84 -2.69 -18.04
C SER A 218 16.00 -1.64 -16.97
N VAL A 219 14.85 -1.07 -16.57
CA VAL A 219 14.72 -0.27 -15.37
C VAL A 219 14.23 -1.18 -14.25
N ILE A 220 14.98 -1.19 -13.16
CA ILE A 220 14.60 -1.87 -11.94
C ILE A 220 14.12 -0.80 -10.96
N HIS A 221 12.87 -0.88 -10.51
CA HIS A 221 12.27 0.11 -9.62
C HIS A 221 11.53 -0.56 -8.46
N ARG A 222 11.99 -0.36 -7.22
CA ARG A 222 11.41 -0.95 -5.99
C ARG A 222 10.16 -0.22 -5.48
N LEU A 223 9.95 1.03 -5.90
CA LEU A 223 8.76 1.85 -5.57
C LEU A 223 8.02 2.35 -6.84
N PRO A 224 7.61 1.47 -7.77
CA PRO A 224 7.22 1.87 -9.13
C PRO A 224 6.09 2.91 -9.18
N GLY A 225 5.22 2.98 -8.16
CA GLY A 225 4.24 4.05 -8.01
C GLY A 225 4.83 5.47 -7.99
N ARG A 226 6.10 5.66 -7.59
CA ARG A 226 6.80 6.95 -7.64
C ARG A 226 7.06 7.46 -9.05
N LEU A 227 7.01 6.59 -10.07
CA LEU A 227 7.08 7.03 -11.46
C LEU A 227 5.89 7.91 -11.86
N LEU A 228 4.80 7.82 -11.10
CA LEU A 228 3.61 8.66 -11.24
C LEU A 228 3.66 9.94 -10.40
N LYS A 229 4.74 10.21 -9.64
CA LYS A 229 4.82 11.31 -8.66
C LYS A 229 4.30 12.65 -9.21
N LYS A 230 4.63 13.00 -10.47
CA LYS A 230 4.17 14.24 -11.10
C LYS A 230 2.64 14.26 -11.25
N ILE A 231 2.04 13.18 -11.74
CA ILE A 231 0.60 13.04 -11.90
C ILE A 231 -0.11 12.90 -10.54
N SER A 232 0.47 12.12 -9.62
CA SER A 232 -0.07 11.89 -8.28
C SER A 232 -0.17 13.15 -7.43
N ASN A 233 0.59 14.20 -7.74
CA ASN A 233 0.56 15.49 -7.04
C ASN A 233 -0.27 16.57 -7.77
N ARG A 234 -0.96 16.24 -8.87
CA ARG A 234 -1.90 17.19 -9.50
C ARG A 234 -3.10 17.39 -8.56
N PRO A 235 -3.58 18.63 -8.38
CA PRO A 235 -4.78 18.89 -7.58
C PRO A 235 -6.01 18.11 -8.04
N SER A 236 -6.13 17.83 -9.34
CA SER A 236 -7.26 17.11 -9.93
C SER A 236 -7.08 15.59 -10.03
N THR A 237 -6.14 15.02 -9.26
CA THR A 237 -5.95 13.57 -9.17
C THR A 237 -6.72 12.99 -7.99
N ILE A 238 -7.47 11.92 -8.22
CA ILE A 238 -8.28 11.23 -7.21
C ILE A 238 -7.76 9.81 -7.05
N PHE A 239 -7.55 9.36 -5.82
CA PHE A 239 -7.21 7.98 -5.47
C PHE A 239 -8.37 7.34 -4.70
N ILE A 240 -8.89 6.24 -5.24
CA ILE A 240 -10.02 5.48 -4.72
C ILE A 240 -9.54 4.06 -4.42
N SER A 241 -9.83 3.55 -3.23
CA SER A 241 -9.69 2.13 -2.92
C SER A 241 -10.45 1.77 -1.63
N ALA A 242 -10.59 0.48 -1.36
CA ALA A 242 -11.10 -0.01 -0.07
C ALA A 242 -10.07 0.04 1.06
N THR A 243 -8.78 0.20 0.74
CA THR A 243 -7.68 -0.11 1.66
C THR A 243 -6.48 0.84 1.52
N LEU A 244 -6.73 2.15 1.36
CA LEU A 244 -5.66 3.17 1.24
C LEU A 244 -4.96 3.47 2.57
N SER A 245 -5.71 3.48 3.66
CA SER A 245 -5.31 3.93 4.98
C SER A 245 -4.88 2.78 5.89
N ILE A 246 -3.95 3.12 6.77
CA ILE A 246 -3.47 2.26 7.84
C ILE A 246 -3.63 3.05 9.14
N ASN A 247 -4.26 2.42 10.14
CA ASN A 247 -4.61 3.07 11.41
C ASN A 247 -5.33 4.41 11.20
N GLY A 248 -6.19 4.50 10.18
CA GLY A 248 -6.97 5.69 9.85
C GLY A 248 -6.19 6.82 9.17
N GLN A 249 -4.95 6.58 8.75
CA GLN A 249 -4.09 7.59 8.11
C GLN A 249 -3.62 7.14 6.72
N PHE A 250 -3.51 8.10 5.79
CA PHE A 250 -3.03 7.85 4.41
C PHE A 250 -1.51 7.95 4.24
N ASN A 251 -0.75 8.10 5.34
CA ASN A 251 0.68 8.42 5.30
C ASN A 251 1.52 7.40 4.53
N ASP A 252 1.25 6.11 4.71
CA ASP A 252 1.94 5.02 4.00
C ASP A 252 1.74 5.12 2.48
N PHE A 253 0.49 5.28 2.05
CA PHE A 253 0.16 5.43 0.64
C PHE A 253 0.80 6.69 0.05
N LYS A 254 0.73 7.83 0.77
CA LYS A 254 1.38 9.09 0.36
C LYS A 254 2.89 8.91 0.18
N ARG A 255 3.57 8.27 1.14
CA ARG A 255 5.03 8.01 1.05
C ARG A 255 5.40 7.10 -0.11
N ALA A 256 4.62 6.04 -0.33
CA ALA A 256 4.86 5.08 -1.39
C ALA A 256 4.66 5.70 -2.78
N MET A 257 3.66 6.57 -2.95
CA MET A 257 3.38 7.29 -4.19
C MET A 257 4.19 8.60 -4.37
N GLY A 258 4.81 9.10 -3.30
CA GLY A 258 5.50 10.39 -3.31
C GLY A 258 4.56 11.61 -3.32
N ILE A 259 3.37 11.46 -2.73
CA ILE A 259 2.36 12.52 -2.60
C ILE A 259 2.73 13.43 -1.43
N GLY A 260 2.88 14.73 -1.69
CA GLY A 260 3.20 15.73 -0.67
C GLY A 260 1.99 16.12 0.17
N ASP A 261 0.93 16.59 -0.50
CA ASP A 261 -0.28 17.09 0.15
C ASP A 261 -1.52 16.30 -0.26
N SER A 262 -2.62 16.47 0.47
CA SER A 262 -3.88 15.76 0.25
C SER A 262 -5.06 16.71 0.41
N SER A 263 -6.07 16.58 -0.44
CA SER A 263 -7.29 17.38 -0.38
C SER A 263 -7.88 17.42 1.03
N SER A 264 -8.42 18.57 1.42
CA SER A 264 -9.25 18.72 2.63
C SER A 264 -10.48 17.80 2.64
N LEU A 265 -10.90 17.31 1.48
CA LEU A 265 -12.00 16.36 1.33
C LEU A 265 -11.59 14.90 1.54
N SER A 266 -10.28 14.61 1.63
CA SER A 266 -9.74 13.25 1.82
C SER A 266 -10.27 12.62 3.10
N ARG A 267 -10.81 11.40 3.00
CA ARG A 267 -11.51 10.75 4.11
C ARG A 267 -11.69 9.25 3.91
N ILE A 268 -12.07 8.59 5.00
CA ILE A 268 -12.48 7.18 5.03
C ILE A 268 -14.00 7.17 5.25
N ILE A 269 -14.73 6.52 4.35
CA ILE A 269 -16.18 6.34 4.41
C ILE A 269 -16.46 4.86 4.71
N GLU A 270 -16.96 4.64 5.92
CA GLU A 270 -17.40 3.33 6.41
C GLU A 270 -18.93 3.31 6.46
N PRO A 271 -19.61 2.33 5.83
CA PRO A 271 -21.05 2.20 5.93
C PRO A 271 -21.46 1.89 7.37
N LYS A 272 -22.55 2.51 7.85
CA LYS A 272 -23.09 2.24 9.19
C LYS A 272 -23.55 0.79 9.35
N HIS A 273 -24.16 0.24 8.30
CA HIS A 273 -24.63 -1.14 8.25
C HIS A 273 -24.19 -1.78 6.94
N HIS A 274 -23.32 -2.78 7.00
CA HIS A 274 -22.98 -3.60 5.84
C HIS A 274 -22.36 -4.93 6.26
N GLY A 275 -23.21 -5.95 6.34
CA GLY A 275 -22.88 -7.31 6.75
C GLY A 275 -22.42 -7.43 8.21
N HIS A 276 -22.12 -8.66 8.61
CA HIS A 276 -21.62 -9.02 9.91
C HIS A 276 -20.43 -9.97 9.74
N LEU A 277 -19.30 -9.61 10.36
CA LEU A 277 -18.14 -10.49 10.50
C LEU A 277 -17.99 -10.94 11.94
N SER A 278 -17.88 -12.25 12.15
CA SER A 278 -17.38 -12.82 13.41
C SER A 278 -15.91 -13.20 13.22
N PHE A 279 -15.11 -13.09 14.28
CA PHE A 279 -13.67 -13.41 14.24
C PHE A 279 -13.35 -14.50 15.26
N SER A 280 -12.70 -15.56 14.81
CA SER A 280 -12.17 -16.65 15.63
C SER A 280 -10.67 -16.78 15.40
N PHE A 281 -9.90 -16.99 16.48
CA PHE A 281 -8.44 -17.04 16.44
C PHE A 281 -7.96 -18.36 17.03
N PHE A 282 -7.17 -19.10 16.25
CA PHE A 282 -6.54 -20.36 16.66
C PHE A 282 -5.04 -20.21 16.51
N THR A 283 -4.40 -19.59 17.50
CA THR A 283 -3.03 -19.05 17.41
C THR A 283 -2.07 -19.67 18.41
N ASP A 284 -2.41 -20.81 18.98
CA ASP A 284 -1.60 -21.45 20.03
C ASP A 284 -0.35 -22.13 19.44
N ASP A 285 -0.46 -22.63 18.21
CA ASP A 285 0.60 -23.40 17.54
C ASP A 285 1.50 -22.53 16.64
N PRO A 286 2.82 -22.77 16.63
CA PRO A 286 3.73 -22.12 15.69
C PRO A 286 3.40 -22.44 14.23
N VAL A 287 3.41 -21.42 13.37
CA VAL A 287 3.20 -21.59 11.91
C VAL A 287 4.20 -22.61 11.35
N ASP A 288 3.72 -23.45 10.42
CA ASP A 288 4.45 -24.56 9.79
C ASP A 288 4.77 -25.76 10.71
N SER A 289 4.25 -25.80 11.95
CA SER A 289 4.27 -27.04 12.76
C SER A 289 3.19 -28.03 12.32
N ASP A 290 3.37 -29.31 12.66
CA ASP A 290 2.36 -30.35 12.37
C ASP A 290 1.06 -30.09 13.15
N GLU A 291 1.16 -29.62 14.39
CA GLU A 291 0.01 -29.23 15.22
C GLU A 291 -0.75 -28.06 14.60
N TRP A 292 -0.05 -27.01 14.15
CA TRP A 292 -0.66 -25.88 13.46
C TRP A 292 -1.43 -26.33 12.21
N LEU A 293 -0.82 -27.21 11.41
CA LEU A 293 -1.45 -27.73 10.20
C LEU A 293 -2.69 -28.59 10.52
N ALA A 294 -2.63 -29.39 11.58
CA ALA A 294 -3.77 -30.15 12.08
C ALA A 294 -4.91 -29.23 12.54
N THR A 295 -4.59 -28.17 13.30
CA THR A 295 -5.54 -27.14 13.73
C THR A 295 -6.19 -26.45 12.53
N VAL A 296 -5.42 -26.08 11.50
CA VAL A 296 -5.96 -25.48 10.27
C VAL A 296 -6.96 -26.43 9.58
N VAL A 297 -6.61 -27.70 9.42
CA VAL A 297 -7.50 -28.69 8.79
C VAL A 297 -8.77 -28.87 9.61
N GLU A 298 -8.66 -29.03 10.93
CA GLU A 298 -9.81 -29.16 11.84
C GLU A 298 -10.77 -27.97 11.69
N GLN A 299 -10.24 -26.73 11.67
CA GLN A 299 -11.08 -25.55 11.51
C GLN A 299 -11.72 -25.45 10.13
N ILE A 300 -11.06 -25.91 9.06
CA ILE A 300 -11.67 -25.97 7.73
C ILE A 300 -12.84 -26.95 7.69
N GLU A 301 -12.70 -28.12 8.32
CA GLU A 301 -13.75 -29.15 8.33
C GLU A 301 -14.92 -28.82 9.26
N ALA A 302 -14.68 -28.09 10.34
CA ALA A 302 -15.71 -27.68 11.30
C ALA A 302 -16.51 -26.43 10.88
N SER A 303 -16.09 -25.74 9.81
CA SER A 303 -16.69 -24.47 9.39
C SER A 303 -17.95 -24.63 8.54
N ASP A 304 -18.86 -23.66 8.67
CA ASP A 304 -20.04 -23.58 7.79
C ASP A 304 -19.60 -23.29 6.34
N THR A 305 -20.16 -24.05 5.39
CA THR A 305 -19.90 -23.90 3.96
C THR A 305 -20.84 -22.87 3.32
N PRO A 306 -20.45 -22.20 2.21
CA PRO A 306 -19.19 -22.33 1.48
C PRO A 306 -17.97 -21.74 2.21
N VAL A 307 -16.84 -22.44 2.14
CA VAL A 307 -15.57 -22.07 2.80
C VAL A 307 -14.52 -21.62 1.78
N LEU A 308 -13.97 -20.43 2.00
CA LEU A 308 -12.79 -19.94 1.30
C LEU A 308 -11.55 -20.04 2.18
N VAL A 309 -10.55 -20.82 1.75
CA VAL A 309 -9.24 -20.86 2.41
C VAL A 309 -8.26 -19.98 1.65
N ALA A 310 -7.94 -18.81 2.23
CA ALA A 310 -7.04 -17.81 1.65
C ALA A 310 -5.61 -18.02 2.16
N THR A 311 -4.74 -18.56 1.30
CA THR A 311 -3.34 -18.85 1.63
C THR A 311 -2.37 -18.01 0.78
N PRO A 312 -1.20 -17.60 1.32
CA PRO A 312 -0.20 -16.89 0.54
C PRO A 312 0.57 -17.82 -0.41
N SER A 313 0.56 -19.14 -0.20
CA SER A 313 1.45 -20.07 -0.91
C SER A 313 0.68 -21.17 -1.63
N HIS A 314 1.04 -21.40 -2.90
CA HIS A 314 0.56 -22.57 -3.66
C HIS A 314 1.01 -23.89 -3.02
N LYS A 315 2.19 -23.94 -2.40
CA LYS A 315 2.66 -25.14 -1.67
C LYS A 315 1.69 -25.48 -0.54
N LEU A 316 1.34 -24.48 0.28
CA LEU A 316 0.38 -24.67 1.38
C LEU A 316 -1.03 -24.97 0.87
N ALA A 317 -1.43 -24.40 -0.27
CA ALA A 317 -2.72 -24.72 -0.89
C ALA A 317 -2.82 -26.21 -1.27
N THR A 318 -1.78 -26.75 -1.91
CA THR A 318 -1.70 -28.17 -2.27
C THR A 318 -1.68 -29.05 -1.03
N GLU A 319 -0.85 -28.72 -0.03
CA GLU A 319 -0.74 -29.51 1.20
C GLU A 319 -2.06 -29.59 1.99
N LEU A 320 -2.83 -28.49 2.04
CA LEU A 320 -4.17 -28.51 2.62
C LEU A 320 -5.16 -29.30 1.76
N GLY A 321 -5.08 -29.17 0.43
CA GLY A 321 -5.93 -29.92 -0.50
C GLY A 321 -5.76 -31.43 -0.40
N ASP A 322 -4.53 -31.91 -0.26
CA ASP A 322 -4.21 -33.34 -0.13
C ASP A 322 -4.78 -33.95 1.17
N ARG A 323 -4.98 -33.12 2.21
CA ARG A 323 -5.52 -33.53 3.51
C ARG A 323 -7.04 -33.41 3.58
N ILE A 324 -7.64 -32.60 2.70
CA ILE A 324 -9.06 -32.25 2.74
C ILE A 324 -9.75 -32.83 1.51
N SER A 325 -10.23 -34.06 1.66
CA SER A 325 -10.96 -34.79 0.62
C SER A 325 -12.16 -33.98 0.09
N GLY A 326 -12.23 -33.82 -1.24
CA GLY A 326 -13.32 -33.11 -1.91
C GLY A 326 -13.20 -31.58 -1.90
N SER A 327 -12.08 -31.02 -1.43
CA SER A 327 -11.79 -29.59 -1.60
C SER A 327 -11.34 -29.27 -3.03
N THR A 328 -11.68 -28.07 -3.50
CA THR A 328 -11.20 -27.55 -4.79
C THR A 328 -9.99 -26.67 -4.58
N VAL A 329 -8.81 -27.13 -5.01
CA VAL A 329 -7.57 -26.32 -4.98
C VAL A 329 -7.45 -25.49 -6.26
N ARG A 330 -7.10 -24.22 -6.10
CA ARG A 330 -6.80 -23.32 -7.21
C ARG A 330 -5.43 -23.65 -7.85
N GLN A 331 -5.43 -23.89 -9.16
CA GLN A 331 -4.24 -24.09 -9.99
C GLN A 331 -3.54 -22.74 -10.31
N ARG A 332 -2.27 -22.80 -10.75
CA ARG A 332 -1.46 -21.58 -10.96
C ARG A 332 -1.93 -20.77 -12.17
N ASP A 333 -2.37 -21.47 -13.20
CA ASP A 333 -2.76 -20.99 -14.52
C ASP A 333 -4.25 -20.67 -14.66
N GLU A 334 -5.05 -20.94 -13.62
CA GLU A 334 -6.48 -20.63 -13.63
C GLU A 334 -6.83 -19.40 -12.76
N THR A 335 -7.97 -18.77 -13.06
CA THR A 335 -8.51 -17.70 -12.23
C THR A 335 -9.22 -18.26 -10.99
N MET A 336 -9.45 -17.41 -9.98
CA MET A 336 -10.28 -17.83 -8.85
C MET A 336 -11.71 -18.16 -9.29
N THR A 337 -12.24 -17.44 -10.28
CA THR A 337 -13.58 -17.70 -10.82
C THR A 337 -13.67 -19.08 -11.44
N ASP A 338 -12.64 -19.50 -12.17
CA ASP A 338 -12.55 -20.86 -12.71
C ASP A 338 -12.49 -21.91 -11.60
N ALA A 339 -11.65 -21.69 -10.58
CA ALA A 339 -11.55 -22.57 -9.43
C ALA A 339 -12.90 -22.71 -8.70
N VAL A 340 -13.63 -21.60 -8.51
CA VAL A 340 -14.97 -21.60 -7.93
C VAL A 340 -15.99 -22.28 -8.85
N GLY A 341 -15.87 -22.14 -10.17
CA GLY A 341 -16.72 -22.84 -11.13
C GLY A 341 -16.56 -24.37 -11.09
N ARG A 342 -15.41 -24.85 -10.61
CA ARG A 342 -15.13 -26.28 -10.36
C ARG A 342 -15.40 -26.71 -8.91
N MET A 343 -16.02 -25.86 -8.10
CA MET A 343 -16.37 -26.20 -6.72
C MET A 343 -17.38 -27.37 -6.72
N GLY A 344 -17.00 -28.47 -6.07
CA GLY A 344 -17.87 -29.63 -5.90
C GLY A 344 -18.73 -29.54 -4.65
N ASP A 345 -19.43 -30.63 -4.32
CA ASP A 345 -20.45 -30.68 -3.26
C ASP A 345 -19.97 -30.30 -1.83
N ARG A 346 -18.66 -30.28 -1.57
CA ARG A 346 -18.11 -29.86 -0.27
C ARG A 346 -18.11 -28.34 -0.09
N ASP A 347 -18.29 -27.57 -1.17
CA ASP A 347 -18.28 -26.10 -1.15
C ASP A 347 -17.03 -25.47 -0.50
N ILE A 348 -15.86 -26.12 -0.65
CA ILE A 348 -14.58 -25.61 -0.13
C ILE A 348 -13.63 -25.29 -1.28
N VAL A 349 -13.13 -24.05 -1.30
CA VAL A 349 -12.09 -23.62 -2.25
C VAL A 349 -10.84 -23.16 -1.52
N ILE A 350 -9.70 -23.72 -1.91
CA ILE A 350 -8.38 -23.38 -1.37
C ILE A 350 -7.60 -22.59 -2.41
N GLY A 351 -7.43 -21.28 -2.14
CA GLY A 351 -6.86 -20.33 -3.07
C GLY A 351 -5.55 -19.74 -2.59
N ALA A 352 -4.44 -20.09 -3.26
CA ALA A 352 -3.22 -19.30 -3.15
C ALA A 352 -3.41 -17.96 -3.86
N GLY A 353 -2.93 -16.87 -3.25
CA GLY A 353 -3.02 -15.56 -3.87
C GLY A 353 -4.45 -14.97 -3.88
N ALA A 354 -5.39 -15.55 -3.12
CA ALA A 354 -6.80 -15.16 -3.05
C ALA A 354 -7.07 -13.80 -2.37
N TRP A 355 -6.11 -12.87 -2.45
CA TRP A 355 -6.07 -11.62 -1.70
C TRP A 355 -6.67 -10.45 -2.50
N ALA A 356 -6.45 -10.39 -3.82
CA ALA A 356 -6.86 -9.26 -4.68
C ALA A 356 -7.62 -9.72 -5.94
N GLY A 357 -8.54 -8.88 -6.43
CA GLY A 357 -9.14 -9.02 -7.78
C GLY A 357 -10.10 -10.18 -8.03
N MET A 358 -10.77 -10.75 -7.01
CA MET A 358 -11.69 -11.88 -7.18
C MET A 358 -13.15 -11.45 -7.18
N ASP A 359 -13.79 -11.43 -8.35
CA ASP A 359 -15.24 -11.27 -8.50
C ASP A 359 -15.91 -12.63 -8.71
N THR A 360 -16.12 -13.34 -7.60
CA THR A 360 -16.88 -14.60 -7.60
C THR A 360 -18.32 -14.28 -7.17
N PRO A 361 -19.36 -14.96 -7.65
CA PRO A 361 -20.72 -14.72 -7.19
C PRO A 361 -21.01 -15.34 -5.81
N VAL A 362 -20.12 -16.20 -5.30
CA VAL A 362 -20.32 -16.98 -4.08
C VAL A 362 -20.37 -16.10 -2.83
N GLN A 363 -21.34 -16.35 -1.96
CA GLN A 363 -21.38 -15.77 -0.62
C GLN A 363 -20.71 -16.75 0.34
N TRP A 364 -19.51 -16.41 0.81
CA TRP A 364 -18.73 -17.26 1.70
C TRP A 364 -19.31 -17.21 3.12
N ALA A 365 -19.72 -18.36 3.64
CA ALA A 365 -20.14 -18.49 5.03
C ALA A 365 -18.92 -18.39 5.95
N THR A 366 -17.78 -18.96 5.54
CA THR A 366 -16.53 -18.92 6.30
C THR A 366 -15.34 -18.58 5.40
N VAL A 367 -14.47 -17.69 5.89
CA VAL A 367 -13.18 -17.39 5.28
C VAL A 367 -12.07 -17.72 6.28
N ILE A 368 -11.18 -18.61 5.87
CA ILE A 368 -10.09 -19.11 6.70
C ILE A 368 -8.77 -18.54 6.18
N ILE A 369 -7.97 -18.01 7.09
CA ILE A 369 -6.63 -17.49 6.85
C ILE A 369 -5.67 -18.38 7.64
N PRO A 370 -5.13 -19.45 7.02
CA PRO A 370 -4.17 -20.33 7.68
C PRO A 370 -2.91 -19.55 8.08
N ARG A 371 -2.47 -18.67 7.18
CA ARG A 371 -1.20 -17.97 7.26
C ARG A 371 -1.37 -16.51 6.85
N VAL A 372 -0.99 -15.57 7.71
CA VAL A 372 -1.01 -14.13 7.39
C VAL A 372 -0.02 -13.88 6.24
N PRO A 373 -0.41 -13.12 5.21
CA PRO A 373 0.42 -12.84 4.04
C PRO A 373 1.46 -11.76 4.35
N PHE A 374 2.35 -12.05 5.30
CA PHE A 374 3.60 -11.32 5.53
C PHE A 374 4.55 -11.59 4.36
N THR A 375 4.18 -11.15 3.16
CA THR A 375 5.18 -11.07 2.11
C THR A 375 5.99 -9.82 2.39
N GLY A 376 7.24 -10.05 2.81
CA GLY A 376 8.31 -9.13 2.48
C GLY A 376 8.40 -9.04 0.96
N PRO A 377 9.07 -8.02 0.43
CA PRO A 377 9.07 -7.78 -1.01
C PRO A 377 9.62 -8.99 -1.80
N ASN A 378 10.27 -10.00 -1.17
CA ASN A 378 10.87 -11.23 -1.72
C ASN A 378 10.06 -12.01 -2.78
N GLU A 379 8.73 -12.00 -2.77
CA GLU A 379 7.95 -12.65 -3.84
C GLU A 379 7.85 -11.85 -5.15
N LEU A 380 8.38 -10.62 -5.18
CA LEU A 380 8.59 -9.83 -6.40
C LEU A 380 10.03 -9.93 -6.96
N PHE A 381 10.91 -10.74 -6.34
CA PHE A 381 12.36 -10.72 -6.64
C PHE A 381 12.92 -12.02 -7.22
N ASP A 382 12.22 -12.73 -8.10
CA ASP A 382 12.83 -13.76 -8.98
C ASP A 382 13.90 -13.16 -9.96
N THR A 383 14.26 -11.89 -9.80
CA THR A 383 15.24 -11.14 -10.59
C THR A 383 16.48 -10.69 -9.79
N TRP A 384 16.62 -11.08 -8.52
CA TRP A 384 17.69 -10.59 -7.65
C TRP A 384 18.38 -11.78 -6.97
N THR A 385 19.71 -11.86 -7.11
CA THR A 385 20.52 -12.93 -6.53
C THR A 385 20.78 -12.68 -5.05
N ASP A 386 21.17 -13.72 -4.30
CA ASP A 386 21.50 -13.64 -2.87
C ASP A 386 22.63 -12.64 -2.53
N GLU A 387 23.40 -12.18 -3.52
CA GLU A 387 24.41 -11.13 -3.34
C GLU A 387 23.80 -9.72 -3.19
N ASP A 388 22.56 -9.52 -3.64
CA ASP A 388 21.77 -8.28 -3.45
C ASP A 388 20.96 -8.28 -2.14
N ALA A 389 21.06 -9.36 -1.35
CA ALA A 389 20.33 -9.54 -0.10
C ALA A 389 20.88 -8.66 1.03
N PHE A 390 20.07 -7.67 1.41
CA PHE A 390 19.86 -7.19 2.78
C PHE A 390 21.11 -6.81 3.61
N ARG A 391 21.46 -5.51 3.59
CA ARG A 391 22.12 -4.88 4.75
C ARG A 391 21.05 -4.59 5.81
N ILE A 392 21.18 -5.24 6.97
CA ILE A 392 20.34 -5.00 8.16
C ILE A 392 20.38 -3.50 8.51
N GLY A 393 19.24 -2.81 8.41
CA GLY A 393 19.09 -1.36 8.64
C GLY A 393 18.53 -0.52 7.47
N ASP A 394 18.08 -1.14 6.38
CA ASP A 394 17.67 -0.48 5.13
C ASP A 394 16.41 0.42 5.26
N PRO A 395 16.34 1.62 4.62
CA PRO A 395 15.18 2.52 4.61
C PRO A 395 13.90 1.90 4.05
N MET A 396 13.94 0.71 3.42
CA MET A 396 12.76 0.03 2.89
C MET A 396 11.66 -0.18 3.94
N THR A 397 12.02 -0.44 5.20
CA THR A 397 11.05 -0.63 6.31
C THR A 397 10.15 0.59 6.51
N SER A 398 10.61 1.79 6.15
CA SER A 398 9.82 3.03 6.23
C SER A 398 8.88 3.27 5.03
N TYR A 399 9.08 2.56 3.91
CA TYR A 399 8.35 2.74 2.65
C TYR A 399 7.45 1.55 2.29
N PHE A 400 7.84 0.33 2.65
CA PHE A 400 7.05 -0.89 2.54
C PHE A 400 7.20 -1.69 3.83
N ASP A 401 6.35 -1.36 4.80
CA ASP A 401 6.17 -2.22 5.96
C ASP A 401 5.40 -3.47 5.52
N SER A 402 6.01 -4.65 5.65
CA SER A 402 5.38 -5.94 5.34
C SER A 402 4.10 -6.15 6.17
N LYS A 403 4.02 -5.53 7.36
CA LYS A 403 2.81 -5.49 8.19
C LYS A 403 1.70 -4.69 7.52
N ASN A 404 2.04 -3.58 6.88
CA ASN A 404 1.10 -2.71 6.19
C ASN A 404 0.57 -3.37 4.91
N ALA A 405 1.43 -4.05 4.16
CA ALA A 405 1.02 -4.88 3.03
C ALA A 405 0.11 -6.05 3.47
N ALA A 406 0.48 -6.75 4.54
CA ALA A 406 -0.35 -7.81 5.12
C ALA A 406 -1.72 -7.28 5.60
N THR A 407 -1.73 -6.13 6.29
CA THR A 407 -2.96 -5.47 6.76
C THR A 407 -3.91 -5.15 5.61
N ARG A 408 -3.40 -4.62 4.50
CA ARG A 408 -4.22 -4.34 3.30
C ARG A 408 -4.80 -5.61 2.71
N ARG A 409 -4.00 -6.67 2.54
CA ARG A 409 -4.47 -7.95 2.00
C ARG A 409 -5.53 -8.61 2.88
N LEU A 410 -5.38 -8.53 4.21
CA LEU A 410 -6.39 -9.03 5.14
C LEU A 410 -7.72 -8.26 5.02
N LYS A 411 -7.67 -6.91 4.99
CA LYS A 411 -8.88 -6.10 4.75
C LYS A 411 -9.57 -6.47 3.43
N GLN A 412 -8.81 -6.74 2.37
CA GLN A 412 -9.36 -7.20 1.09
C GLN A 412 -10.06 -8.57 1.22
N VAL A 413 -9.48 -9.50 1.98
CA VAL A 413 -10.07 -10.82 2.24
C VAL A 413 -11.33 -10.71 3.10
N PHE A 414 -11.33 -9.89 4.15
CA PHE A 414 -12.53 -9.63 4.96
C PHE A 414 -13.67 -9.06 4.12
N GLY A 415 -13.34 -8.21 3.15
CA GLY A 415 -14.29 -7.70 2.17
C GLY A 415 -14.99 -8.78 1.33
N ARG A 416 -14.42 -9.99 1.20
CA ARG A 416 -15.04 -11.11 0.47
C ARG A 416 -16.24 -11.70 1.20
N GLY A 417 -16.24 -11.65 2.53
CA GLY A 417 -17.38 -12.01 3.37
C GLY A 417 -18.50 -10.97 3.38
N LEU A 418 -18.26 -9.77 2.84
CA LEU A 418 -19.12 -8.59 2.98
C LEU A 418 -19.61 -8.08 1.61
N ARG A 419 -20.30 -8.94 0.86
CA ARG A 419 -20.81 -8.61 -0.49
C ARG A 419 -22.21 -8.01 -0.53
N HIS A 420 -23.05 -8.26 0.49
CA HIS A 420 -24.40 -7.71 0.60
C HIS A 420 -24.60 -7.11 2.01
N PRO A 421 -25.48 -6.11 2.18
CA PRO A 421 -25.82 -5.54 3.48
C PRO A 421 -26.17 -6.55 4.60
N ASP A 422 -26.69 -7.72 4.25
CA ASP A 422 -27.11 -8.76 5.19
C ASP A 422 -26.13 -9.95 5.27
N ALA A 423 -24.99 -9.87 4.58
CA ALA A 423 -24.01 -10.95 4.54
C ALA A 423 -23.50 -11.27 5.95
N ARG A 424 -23.42 -12.56 6.28
CA ARG A 424 -22.81 -13.07 7.52
C ARG A 424 -21.65 -13.96 7.15
N CYS A 425 -20.47 -13.66 7.67
CA CYS A 425 -19.27 -14.41 7.36
C CYS A 425 -18.40 -14.57 8.61
N ALA A 426 -18.00 -15.80 8.90
CA ALA A 426 -17.02 -16.11 9.93
C ALA A 426 -15.61 -15.98 9.35
N ILE A 427 -14.76 -15.21 10.03
CA ILE A 427 -13.33 -15.10 9.71
C ILE A 427 -12.56 -15.92 10.74
N VAL A 428 -11.85 -16.94 10.27
CA VAL A 428 -11.00 -17.80 11.12
C VAL A 428 -9.54 -17.53 10.79
N ILE A 429 -8.73 -17.17 11.79
CA ILE A 429 -7.31 -16.88 11.62
C ILE A 429 -6.49 -17.87 12.46
N CYS A 430 -5.65 -18.64 11.79
CA CYS A 430 -4.84 -19.69 12.43
C CYS A 430 -3.35 -19.33 12.56
N ASP A 431 -2.99 -18.06 12.47
CA ASP A 431 -1.58 -17.63 12.46
C ASP A 431 -1.27 -16.69 13.65
N PRO A 432 -0.41 -17.11 14.62
CA PRO A 432 -0.05 -16.29 15.78
C PRO A 432 0.56 -14.94 15.45
N ARG A 433 1.14 -14.79 14.26
CA ARG A 433 1.76 -13.53 13.82
C ARG A 433 0.73 -12.45 13.51
N ILE A 434 -0.57 -12.75 13.52
CA ILE A 434 -1.64 -11.72 13.49
C ILE A 434 -1.47 -10.69 14.61
N SER A 435 -0.93 -11.12 15.75
CA SER A 435 -0.56 -10.26 16.89
C SER A 435 0.52 -9.23 16.57
N GLN A 436 1.20 -9.32 15.42
CA GLN A 436 2.18 -8.34 14.97
C GLN A 436 1.54 -7.19 14.16
N LEU A 437 0.30 -7.37 13.69
CA LEU A 437 -0.45 -6.36 12.93
C LEU A 437 -1.18 -5.37 13.87
N GLY A 438 -1.51 -4.20 13.33
CA GLY A 438 -2.37 -3.22 14.01
C GLY A 438 -3.85 -3.61 13.90
N ASP A 439 -4.73 -2.61 13.94
CA ASP A 439 -6.15 -2.83 13.73
C ASP A 439 -6.43 -3.25 12.27
N VAL A 440 -6.63 -4.55 12.05
CA VAL A 440 -6.98 -5.13 10.75
C VAL A 440 -8.48 -5.19 10.51
N ALA A 441 -9.29 -5.30 11.56
CA ALA A 441 -10.75 -5.36 11.46
C ALA A 441 -11.35 -3.96 11.19
N PRO A 442 -12.37 -3.86 10.31
CA PRO A 442 -13.11 -2.62 10.10
C PRO A 442 -13.67 -2.06 11.43
N VAL A 443 -13.70 -0.73 11.56
CA VAL A 443 -14.06 -0.05 12.82
C VAL A 443 -15.40 -0.52 13.38
N ARG A 444 -16.39 -0.78 12.50
CA ARG A 444 -17.73 -1.24 12.86
C ARG A 444 -17.81 -2.65 13.45
N PHE A 445 -16.76 -3.46 13.32
CA PHE A 445 -16.70 -4.83 13.88
C PHE A 445 -15.80 -4.90 15.13
N ARG A 446 -15.36 -3.76 15.66
CA ARG A 446 -14.52 -3.69 16.87
C ARG A 446 -15.31 -3.83 18.17
N GLU A 447 -16.48 -4.45 18.16
CA GLU A 447 -17.23 -4.76 19.39
C GLU A 447 -16.52 -5.89 20.16
N GLY A 448 -15.39 -5.54 20.78
CA GLY A 448 -14.54 -6.43 21.54
C GLY A 448 -13.23 -5.72 21.88
N TRP A 449 -12.99 -5.48 23.16
CA TRP A 449 -11.70 -4.97 23.64
C TRP A 449 -10.66 -6.08 23.44
N PHE A 450 -9.71 -5.88 22.53
CA PHE A 450 -8.56 -6.79 22.37
C PHE A 450 -7.61 -6.62 23.56
N GLU A 451 -7.66 -7.53 24.54
CA GLU A 451 -6.78 -7.52 25.72
C GLU A 451 -5.88 -8.78 25.74
N GLY A 452 -4.66 -8.70 26.31
CA GLY A 452 -3.75 -9.84 26.44
C GLY A 452 -2.65 -9.99 25.36
N ARG A 453 -2.55 -9.05 24.42
CA ARG A 453 -1.48 -9.02 23.40
C ARG A 453 -0.09 -8.99 24.06
N ARG A 454 0.71 -10.05 23.89
CA ARG A 454 2.16 -9.99 24.14
C ARG A 454 2.83 -9.27 22.97
N VAL A 455 3.13 -7.99 23.15
CA VAL A 455 3.91 -7.21 22.20
C VAL A 455 5.39 -7.40 22.54
N GLU A 456 6.12 -8.17 21.73
CA GLU A 456 7.57 -8.08 21.74
C GLU A 456 8.01 -6.80 21.03
N VAL A 457 8.49 -5.85 21.83
CA VAL A 457 9.08 -4.61 21.32
C VAL A 457 10.55 -4.91 20.99
N VAL A 458 10.85 -5.18 19.70
CA VAL A 458 12.23 -5.17 19.21
C VAL A 458 12.68 -3.70 19.10
N GLN A 459 13.27 -3.19 20.18
CA GLN A 459 13.90 -1.87 20.19
C GLN A 459 15.32 -1.99 19.62
N SER A 460 15.60 -1.33 18.49
CA SER A 460 16.98 -0.92 18.19
C SER A 460 17.34 0.18 19.18
N LYS A 461 18.17 -0.17 20.17
CA LYS A 461 18.57 0.72 21.24
C LYS A 461 20.04 1.09 21.01
N ALA A 462 20.35 2.39 20.97
CA ALA A 462 21.73 2.84 21.08
C ALA A 462 22.32 2.25 22.37
N GLU A 463 23.46 1.55 22.28
CA GLU A 463 24.10 0.90 23.41
C GLU A 463 24.43 1.96 24.49
N ARG A 464 23.70 1.94 25.60
CA ARG A 464 23.94 2.85 26.73
C ARG A 464 24.84 2.14 27.72
N ASN A 465 26.01 2.72 28.01
CA ASN A 465 26.96 2.16 28.97
C ASN A 465 26.36 2.14 30.39
N PRO A 466 26.13 0.95 30.99
CA PRO A 466 25.58 0.85 32.35
C PRO A 466 26.50 1.46 33.43
N ALA A 467 27.80 1.55 33.19
CA ALA A 467 28.75 2.22 34.07
C ALA A 467 28.47 3.73 34.13
N LEU A 468 28.20 4.36 32.99
CA LEU A 468 27.84 5.78 32.92
C LEU A 468 26.61 6.09 33.79
N ARG A 469 25.59 5.21 33.78
CA ARG A 469 24.42 5.38 34.67
C ARG A 469 24.81 5.32 36.15
N ARG A 470 25.63 4.35 36.55
CA ARG A 470 26.06 4.21 37.94
C ARG A 470 26.91 5.39 38.39
N ASP A 471 27.82 5.84 37.54
CA ASP A 471 28.75 6.92 37.86
C ASP A 471 28.04 8.28 37.85
N ALA A 472 27.09 8.50 36.94
CA ALA A 472 26.24 9.70 36.93
C ALA A 472 25.36 9.78 38.20
N LEU A 473 24.79 8.67 38.66
CA LEU A 473 24.01 8.66 39.91
C LEU A 473 24.89 8.88 41.15
N ARG A 474 26.17 8.47 41.12
CA ARG A 474 27.13 8.79 42.19
C ARG A 474 27.55 10.25 42.16
N HIS A 475 27.70 10.83 40.97
CA HIS A 475 28.20 12.19 40.78
C HIS A 475 27.11 13.25 41.00
N HIS A 476 25.94 13.08 40.38
CA HIS A 476 24.83 14.05 40.40
C HIS A 476 23.79 13.77 41.50
N GLY A 477 23.92 12.65 42.21
CA GLY A 477 22.92 12.17 43.16
C GLY A 477 21.72 11.50 42.48
N THR A 478 20.72 11.14 43.27
CA THR A 478 19.52 10.43 42.80
C THR A 478 18.32 11.34 42.58
N ASP A 479 18.37 12.57 43.06
CA ASP A 479 17.24 13.49 43.01
C ASP A 479 17.11 14.08 41.61
N CYS A 480 15.86 14.30 41.17
CA CYS A 480 15.61 14.88 39.87
C CYS A 480 16.11 16.33 39.80
N GLN A 481 17.08 16.61 38.93
CA GLN A 481 17.71 17.93 38.79
C GLN A 481 16.81 19.02 38.17
N THR A 482 15.57 18.67 37.80
CA THR A 482 14.56 19.61 37.27
C THR A 482 13.45 19.92 38.27
N CYS A 483 12.74 18.91 38.77
CA CYS A 483 11.60 19.11 39.68
C CYS A 483 11.92 18.86 41.16
N GLY A 484 13.12 18.34 41.48
CA GLY A 484 13.48 17.98 42.85
C GLY A 484 12.85 16.70 43.38
N HIS A 485 12.19 15.90 42.53
CA HIS A 485 11.63 14.59 42.93
C HIS A 485 12.70 13.69 43.54
N GLN A 486 12.44 13.21 44.75
CA GLN A 486 13.30 12.27 45.46
C GLN A 486 12.77 10.84 45.23
N PRO A 487 13.54 9.96 44.56
CA PRO A 487 13.04 8.64 44.21
C PRO A 487 12.96 7.71 45.43
N LEU A 488 11.85 6.98 45.58
CA LEU A 488 11.73 5.91 46.59
C LEU A 488 12.50 4.66 46.16
N ILE A 489 12.59 4.42 44.85
CA ILE A 489 13.39 3.37 44.23
C ILE A 489 14.18 3.94 43.05
N LEU A 490 15.41 3.46 42.84
CA LEU A 490 16.31 3.95 41.76
C LEU A 490 15.75 3.79 40.33
N ARG A 491 14.65 3.06 40.15
CA ARG A 491 13.93 2.92 38.87
C ARG A 491 13.06 4.14 38.53
N GLU A 492 12.83 5.05 39.46
CA GLU A 492 12.03 6.26 39.25
C GLU A 492 12.80 7.40 38.54
N VAL A 493 14.12 7.26 38.44
CA VAL A 493 15.02 8.23 37.81
C VAL A 493 15.86 7.61 36.69
N GLU A 494 16.20 8.45 35.72
CA GLU A 494 16.88 8.09 34.49
C GLU A 494 17.97 9.11 34.17
N VAL A 495 19.07 8.63 33.57
CA VAL A 495 20.16 9.49 33.10
C VAL A 495 19.82 9.95 31.69
N HIS A 496 19.61 11.25 31.57
CA HIS A 496 19.28 11.98 30.36
C HIS A 496 20.56 12.59 29.78
N HIS A 497 20.73 12.53 28.46
CA HIS A 497 21.84 13.21 27.78
C HIS A 497 21.37 14.59 27.36
N LEU A 498 22.13 15.62 27.68
CA LEU A 498 21.82 17.00 27.31
C LEU A 498 21.87 17.19 25.79
N ASN A 499 22.70 16.41 25.11
CA ASN A 499 22.80 16.34 23.65
C ASN A 499 22.21 15.01 23.13
N PRO A 500 21.27 15.02 22.15
CA PRO A 500 20.63 13.80 21.67
C PRO A 500 21.61 12.85 20.96
N ILE A 501 21.86 11.67 21.55
CA ILE A 501 22.69 10.62 20.93
C ILE A 501 22.02 10.03 19.67
N ALA A 502 20.69 10.11 19.57
CA ALA A 502 19.92 9.53 18.48
C ALA A 502 20.23 10.12 17.09
N GLU A 503 20.86 11.30 17.01
CA GLU A 503 21.21 11.96 15.74
C GLU A 503 22.68 11.76 15.34
N ALA A 504 23.50 11.20 16.22
CA ALA A 504 24.93 11.04 15.95
C ALA A 504 25.20 9.83 15.06
N LYS A 505 25.94 10.06 13.97
CA LYS A 505 26.51 8.99 13.15
C LYS A 505 27.79 8.46 13.81
N GLY A 506 27.67 7.44 14.66
CA GLY A 506 28.81 6.72 15.27
C GLY A 506 28.84 6.77 16.80
N MET A 507 29.93 6.26 17.40
CA MET A 507 30.16 6.33 18.85
C MET A 507 30.50 7.75 19.29
N ILE A 508 29.82 8.27 20.31
CA ILE A 508 30.10 9.58 20.92
C ILE A 508 30.78 9.37 22.28
N ALA A 509 31.90 10.06 22.53
CA ALA A 509 32.47 10.15 23.87
C ALA A 509 31.59 11.05 24.75
N THR A 510 31.12 10.53 25.89
CA THR A 510 30.22 11.25 26.82
C THR A 510 30.93 11.45 28.17
N SER A 511 30.87 12.66 28.72
CA SER A 511 31.39 13.02 30.04
C SER A 511 30.26 13.19 31.08
N MET A 512 30.61 13.44 32.35
CA MET A 512 29.61 13.69 33.40
C MET A 512 28.86 15.02 33.22
N ASP A 513 29.47 15.98 32.53
CA ASP A 513 28.85 17.29 32.24
C ASP A 513 27.80 17.20 31.12
N ASP A 514 27.83 16.13 30.32
CA ASP A 514 26.91 15.90 29.19
C ASP A 514 25.60 15.22 29.60
N VAL A 515 25.43 14.88 30.87
CA VAL A 515 24.30 14.09 31.38
C VAL A 515 23.68 14.69 32.63
N ALA A 516 22.40 14.39 32.84
CA ALA A 516 21.64 14.80 34.00
C ALA A 516 20.71 13.69 34.52
N VAL A 517 20.41 13.72 35.82
CA VAL A 517 19.50 12.78 36.48
C VAL A 517 18.10 13.38 36.55
N LEU A 518 17.15 12.75 35.87
CA LEU A 518 15.75 13.20 35.78
C LEU A 518 14.79 12.11 36.24
N CYS A 519 13.69 12.48 36.90
CA CYS A 519 12.58 11.55 37.12
C CYS A 519 11.92 11.21 35.78
N ARG A 520 11.24 10.07 35.72
CA ARG A 520 10.57 9.59 34.50
C ARG A 520 9.63 10.60 33.86
N ILE A 521 8.96 11.42 34.66
CA ILE A 521 8.04 12.46 34.17
C ILE A 521 8.81 13.59 33.48
N CYS A 522 9.86 14.12 34.13
CA CYS A 522 10.67 15.18 33.53
C CYS A 522 11.48 14.68 32.34
N HIS A 523 11.95 13.44 32.38
CA HIS A 523 12.65 12.81 31.27
C HIS A 523 11.73 12.64 30.05
N ALA A 524 10.49 12.17 30.26
CA ALA A 524 9.50 12.09 29.19
C ALA A 524 9.14 13.47 28.62
N ARG A 525 9.03 14.50 29.47
CA ARG A 525 8.80 15.89 29.03
C ARG A 525 9.94 16.44 28.20
N ALA A 526 11.19 16.13 28.54
CA ALA A 526 12.37 16.54 27.78
C ALA A 526 12.28 16.09 26.31
N HIS A 527 11.70 14.91 26.07
CA HIS A 527 11.55 14.30 24.74
C HIS A 527 10.15 14.42 24.13
N LYS A 528 9.33 15.38 24.59
CA LYS A 528 7.96 15.54 24.10
C LYS A 528 7.90 15.71 22.57
N ASP A 529 8.85 16.45 22.00
CA ASP A 529 8.95 16.72 20.55
C ASP A 529 10.06 15.87 19.88
N GLY A 530 10.30 14.66 20.41
CA GLY A 530 11.27 13.71 19.86
C GLY A 530 12.72 14.10 20.14
N ASN A 531 13.48 14.40 19.08
CA ASN A 531 14.90 14.77 19.17
C ASN A 531 15.11 16.26 19.48
N ASN A 532 14.08 17.09 19.36
CA ASN A 532 14.16 18.49 19.79
C ASN A 532 13.99 18.56 21.32
N VAL A 533 15.08 18.31 22.04
CA VAL A 533 15.07 18.14 23.50
C VAL A 533 14.88 19.49 24.19
N ILE A 534 13.90 19.57 25.09
CA ILE A 534 13.68 20.77 25.91
C ILE A 534 14.85 20.94 26.90
N PRO A 535 15.56 22.09 26.90
CA PRO A 535 16.67 22.33 27.83
C PRO A 535 16.26 22.21 29.30
N LEU A 536 17.18 21.79 30.16
CA LEU A 536 16.92 21.59 31.60
C LEU A 536 16.42 22.85 32.30
N GLU A 537 16.95 24.02 31.94
CA GLU A 537 16.54 25.31 32.47
C GLU A 537 15.05 25.54 32.23
N ARG A 538 14.59 25.25 31.01
CA ARG A 538 13.20 25.36 30.64
C ARG A 538 12.31 24.32 31.32
N LEU A 539 12.82 23.09 31.49
CA LEU A 539 12.12 22.06 32.27
C LEU A 539 11.95 22.46 33.74
N ARG A 540 12.90 23.19 34.34
CA ARG A 540 12.77 23.74 35.70
C ARG A 540 11.67 24.78 35.77
N GLU A 541 11.53 25.64 34.77
CA GLU A 541 10.45 26.62 34.68
C GLU A 541 9.08 25.93 34.54
N ILE A 542 8.98 24.94 33.65
CA ILE A 542 7.77 24.14 33.47
C ILE A 542 7.39 23.40 34.77
N ALA A 543 8.38 22.87 35.51
CA ALA A 543 8.14 22.20 36.78
C ALA A 543 7.62 23.15 37.88
N LYS A 544 7.93 24.45 37.78
CA LYS A 544 7.51 25.49 38.74
C LYS A 544 6.21 26.21 38.36
N ALA A 545 5.69 25.98 37.14
CA ALA A 545 4.46 26.61 36.67
C ALA A 545 3.28 26.29 37.59
N LYS A 546 2.48 27.31 37.94
CA LYS A 546 1.36 27.20 38.89
C LYS A 546 0.05 26.79 38.21
N SER A 547 0.00 26.82 36.88
CA SER A 547 -1.17 26.41 36.09
C SER A 547 -0.79 25.64 34.81
N ARG A 548 -1.73 24.83 34.31
CA ARG A 548 -1.56 24.09 33.06
C ARG A 548 -1.37 25.01 31.85
N THR A 549 -2.04 26.16 31.84
CA THR A 549 -1.95 27.17 30.78
C THR A 549 -0.56 27.81 30.74
N GLU A 550 -0.01 28.17 31.90
CA GLU A 550 1.35 28.70 32.04
C GLU A 550 2.39 27.67 31.58
N ALA A 551 2.25 26.40 31.98
CA ALA A 551 3.12 25.32 31.52
C ALA A 551 3.05 25.10 30.00
N GLN A 552 1.88 25.28 29.37
CA GLN A 552 1.71 25.11 27.92
C GLN A 552 2.33 26.25 27.11
N GLN A 553 2.26 27.50 27.60
CA GLN A 553 2.93 28.65 26.98
C GLN A 553 4.45 28.49 27.00
N LEU A 554 5.00 27.88 28.04
CA LEU A 554 6.43 27.63 28.15
C LEU A 554 6.95 26.55 27.19
N ILE A 555 6.07 25.74 26.60
CA ILE A 555 6.41 24.67 25.63
C ILE A 555 6.30 25.17 24.17
N SER A 556 5.63 26.31 23.92
CA SER A 556 5.29 26.80 22.57
C SER A 556 6.22 27.89 22.02
N PHE A 557 7.34 28.14 22.70
CA PHE A 557 8.45 29.02 22.33
C PHE A 557 9.76 28.31 22.65
#